data_AF-A0A645JKS3-F1
#
_entry.id   AF-A0A645JKS3-F1
#
_cell.length_a   1.000
_cell.length_b   1.000
_cell.length_c   1.000
_cell.angle_alpha   90.00
_cell.angle_beta   90.00
_cell.angle_gamma   90.00
#
_symmetry.space_group_name_H-M   'P 1'
#
loop_
_entity.id
_entity.type
_entity.pdbx_description
1 polymer ?
#
loop_
_entity_poly.entity_id
_entity_poly.type
_entity_poly.pdbx_seq_one_letter_code
_entity_poly.pdbx_strand_id
1 'polypeptide(L)' 'MVAVRDAAAKQLRLYVDGKPVGETAEKGSGHLGGRNSIQSGYDNWGGAYFIGGMHYFSLLDRALNASEVAALDRTLRQ' A
#
# COMPACT_ATOMS: atom_id res chain seq x y z
N MET A 1 7.21 3.81 1.92
CA MET A 1 6.80 2.48 1.40
C MET A 1 5.52 2.65 0.62
N VAL A 2 5.34 1.92 -0.49
CA VAL A 2 4.11 1.93 -1.29
C VAL A 2 3.69 0.50 -1.58
N ALA A 3 2.44 0.16 -1.27
CA ALA A 3 1.80 -1.07 -1.70
C ALA A 3 0.81 -0.74 -2.83
N VAL A 4 0.89 -1.47 -3.94
CA VAL A 4 0.03 -1.28 -5.10
C VAL A 4 -0.79 -2.54 -5.32
N ARG A 5 -2.11 -2.39 -5.34
CA ARG A 5 -3.03 -3.40 -5.86
C ARG A 5 -3.48 -3.00 -7.26
N ASP A 6 -3.18 -3.85 -8.23
CA ASP A 6 -3.62 -3.70 -9.61
C ASP A 6 -4.59 -4.84 -9.94
N ALA A 7 -5.88 -4.57 -9.73
CA ALA A 7 -6.94 -5.54 -9.91
C ALA A 7 -7.13 -5.96 -11.38
N ALA A 8 -6.86 -5.04 -12.31
CA ALA A 8 -6.96 -5.31 -13.74
C ALA A 8 -5.85 -6.27 -14.19
N ALA A 9 -4.61 -6.04 -13.73
CA ALA A 9 -3.48 -6.93 -13.99
C ALA A 9 -3.45 -8.18 -13.10
N LYS A 10 -4.30 -8.25 -12.06
CA LYS A 10 -4.29 -9.28 -11.01
C LYS A 10 -2.92 -9.39 -10.32
N GLN A 11 -2.36 -8.24 -9.93
CA GLN A 11 -1.04 -8.16 -9.29
C GLN A 11 -1.05 -7.33 -8.01
N LEU A 12 -0.27 -7.79 -7.04
CA LEU A 12 0.10 -7.05 -5.84
C LEU A 12 1.61 -6.76 -5.90
N ARG A 13 1.99 -5.50 -5.69
CA ARG A 13 3.39 -5.07 -5.73
C ARG A 13 3.74 -4.26 -4.48
N LEU A 14 4.93 -4.48 -3.95
CA LEU A 14 5.47 -3.74 -2.80
C LEU A 14 6.73 -2.99 -3.21
N TYR A 15 6.80 -1.73 -2.81
CA TYR A 15 7.93 -0.85 -3.05
C TYR A 15 8.47 -0.28 -1.74
N VAL A 16 9.79 -0.33 -1.59
CA VAL A 16 10.54 0.31 -0.50
C VAL A 16 11.53 1.27 -1.14
N ASP A 17 11.59 2.51 -0.64
CA ASP A 17 12.44 3.56 -1.18
C ASP A 17 12.29 3.79 -2.69
N GLY A 18 11.04 3.77 -3.17
CA GLY A 18 10.71 3.92 -4.59
C GLY A 18 11.07 2.72 -5.47
N LYS A 19 11.64 1.64 -4.92
CA LYS A 19 12.12 0.46 -5.67
C LYS A 19 11.24 -0.77 -5.41
N PRO A 20 10.99 -1.62 -6.40
CA PRO A 20 10.23 -2.84 -6.20
C PRO A 20 11.01 -3.81 -5.30
N VAL A 21 10.34 -4.37 -4.29
CA VAL A 21 10.92 -5.36 -3.38
C VAL A 21 10.14 -6.68 -3.38
N GLY A 22 8.97 -6.71 -4.00
CA GLY A 22 8.18 -7.93 -4.11
C GLY A 22 6.98 -7.77 -5.03
N GLU A 23 6.61 -8.87 -5.66
CA GLU A 23 5.43 -8.98 -6.52
C GLU A 23 4.80 -10.36 -6.33
N THR A 24 3.47 -10.41 -6.32
CA THR A 24 2.73 -11.67 -6.33
C THR A 24 1.41 -11.53 -7.08
N ALA A 25 0.90 -12.65 -7.56
CA ALA A 25 -0.41 -12.69 -8.19
C ALA A 25 -1.50 -12.39 -7.16
N GLU A 26 -2.44 -11.52 -7.52
CA GLU A 26 -3.64 -11.30 -6.73
C GLU A 26 -4.57 -12.52 -6.86
N LYS A 27 -4.88 -13.17 -5.74
CA LYS A 27 -5.73 -14.37 -5.71
C LYS A 27 -7.23 -14.08 -5.77
N GLY A 28 -7.64 -13.10 -6.58
CA GLY A 28 -9.05 -12.88 -6.92
C GLY A 28 -9.91 -12.34 -5.78
N SER A 29 -9.41 -11.34 -5.04
CA SER A 29 -10.18 -10.72 -3.95
C SER A 29 -11.41 -9.92 -4.45
N GLY A 30 -11.50 -9.65 -5.76
CA GLY A 30 -12.65 -9.01 -6.37
C GLY A 30 -12.81 -7.56 -5.93
N HIS A 31 -14.06 -7.10 -5.82
CA HIS A 31 -14.36 -5.79 -5.26
C HIS A 31 -14.20 -5.81 -3.73
N LEU A 32 -13.34 -4.93 -3.19
CA LEU A 32 -13.15 -4.76 -1.76
C LEU A 32 -14.19 -3.77 -1.21
N GLY A 33 -15.29 -4.28 -0.66
CA GLY A 33 -16.44 -3.49 -0.18
C GLY A 33 -16.42 -3.14 1.31
N GLY A 34 -15.23 -2.97 1.91
CA GLY A 34 -15.11 -2.66 3.34
C GLY A 34 -15.81 -1.36 3.73
N ARG A 35 -16.65 -1.41 4.77
CA ARG A 35 -17.41 -0.24 5.28
C ARG A 35 -16.89 0.30 6.61
N ASN A 36 -15.90 -0.37 7.19
CA ASN A 36 -15.34 -0.01 8.48
C ASN A 36 -14.33 1.14 8.29
N SER A 37 -14.13 1.93 9.36
CA SER A 37 -13.07 2.94 9.40
C SER A 37 -11.71 2.32 9.12
N ILE A 38 -10.85 3.05 8.41
CA ILE A 38 -9.45 2.68 8.26
C ILE A 38 -8.78 2.81 9.64
N GLN A 39 -8.22 1.72 10.12
CA GLN A 39 -7.41 1.68 11.34
C GLN A 39 -5.93 1.62 10.97
N SER A 40 -5.09 2.25 11.77
CA SER A 40 -3.63 2.28 11.57
C SER A 40 -2.94 2.23 12.91
N GLY A 41 -1.79 1.54 12.97
CA GLY A 41 -1.00 1.41 14.19
C GLY A 41 -1.52 0.39 15.21
N TYR A 42 -2.58 -0.34 14.89
CA TYR A 42 -3.18 -1.37 15.74
C TYR A 42 -3.77 -2.48 14.87
N ASP A 43 -3.74 -3.72 15.35
CA ASP A 43 -4.41 -4.84 14.69
C ASP A 43 -5.92 -4.85 15.03
N ASN A 44 -6.76 -5.07 14.02
CA ASN A 44 -8.21 -5.10 14.22
C ASN A 44 -8.71 -6.34 14.98
N TRP A 45 -7.82 -7.29 15.30
CA TRP A 45 -8.11 -8.52 16.03
C TRP A 45 -7.62 -8.50 17.49
N GLY A 46 -7.02 -7.39 17.94
CA GLY A 46 -6.69 -7.18 19.33
C GLY A 46 -5.52 -8.01 19.85
N GLY A 47 -4.31 -7.59 19.50
CA GLY A 47 -3.09 -8.27 19.90
C GLY A 47 -1.81 -7.45 19.75
N ALA A 48 -1.77 -6.40 18.93
CA ALA A 48 -0.52 -5.68 18.69
C ALA A 48 -0.69 -4.22 18.27
N TYR A 49 0.20 -3.39 18.80
CA TYR A 49 0.40 -2.01 18.35
C TYR A 49 1.67 -1.92 17.51
N PHE A 50 1.63 -1.07 16.48
CA PHE A 50 2.84 -0.68 15.79
C PHE A 50 3.68 0.22 16.71
N ILE A 51 4.91 -0.18 17.00
CA ILE A 51 5.84 0.62 17.80
C ILE A 51 6.81 1.33 16.85
N GLY A 52 6.59 2.62 16.64
CA GLY A 52 7.43 3.47 15.78
C GLY A 52 6.72 4.70 15.25
N GLY A 53 7.47 5.55 14.55
CA GLY A 53 6.94 6.71 13.85
C GLY A 53 6.22 6.30 12.57
N MET A 54 5.06 6.90 12.34
CA MET A 54 4.21 6.69 11.19
C MET A 54 3.94 8.06 10.57
N HIS A 55 4.42 8.29 9.35
CA HIS A 55 4.32 9.60 8.68
C HIS A 55 3.82 9.43 7.24
N TYR A 56 3.04 10.42 6.78
CA TYR A 56 2.56 10.56 5.40
C TYR A 56 1.81 9.33 4.86
N PHE A 57 0.54 9.19 5.25
CA PHE A 57 -0.35 8.19 4.68
C PHE A 57 -1.24 8.80 3.61
N SER A 58 -1.42 8.06 2.53
CA SER A 58 -2.37 8.37 1.47
C SER A 58 -2.92 7.08 0.90
N LEU A 59 -4.20 7.08 0.57
CA LEU A 59 -4.86 5.99 -0.14
C LEU A 59 -5.31 6.53 -1.50
N LEU A 60 -4.92 5.84 -2.56
CA LEU A 60 -5.25 6.21 -3.93
C LEU A 60 -6.28 5.22 -4.48
N ASP A 61 -7.17 5.71 -5.31
CA ASP A 61 -8.24 4.95 -5.97
C ASP A 61 -7.78 4.23 -7.25
N ARG A 62 -6.48 4.31 -7.56
CA ARG A 62 -5.87 3.70 -8.74
C ARG A 62 -4.53 3.04 -8.43
N ALA A 63 -4.18 2.06 -9.26
CA ALA A 63 -2.85 1.47 -9.24
C ALA A 63 -1.82 2.48 -9.76
N LEU A 64 -0.72 2.64 -9.02
CA LEU A 64 0.45 3.39 -9.49
C LEU A 64 1.39 2.46 -10.27
N ASN A 65 1.98 2.95 -11.35
CA ASN A 65 3.08 2.27 -12.01
C ASN A 65 4.43 2.57 -11.32
N ALA A 66 5.48 1.85 -11.70
CA ALA A 66 6.80 1.96 -11.06
C ALA A 66 7.40 3.38 -11.15
N SER A 67 7.22 4.08 -12.26
CA SER A 67 7.73 5.45 -12.44
C SER A 67 7.00 6.44 -11.55
N GLU A 68 5.69 6.27 -11.36
CA GLU A 68 4.89 7.10 -10.45
C GLU A 68 5.28 6.88 -8.99
N VAL A 69 5.56 5.63 -8.60
CA VAL A 69 6.05 5.32 -7.25
C VAL A 69 7.42 5.95 -6.99
N ALA A 70 8.34 5.86 -7.95
CA ALA A 70 9.65 6.50 -7.83
C ALA A 70 9.55 8.04 -7.78
N ALA A 71 8.62 8.63 -8.52
CA ALA A 71 8.36 10.06 -8.44
C ALA A 71 7.80 10.46 -7.07
N LEU A 72 6.81 9.73 -6.56
CA LEU A 72 6.21 9.96 -5.26
C LEU A 72 7.23 9.88 -4.12
N ASP A 73 8.11 8.87 -4.15
CA ASP A 73 9.17 8.71 -3.14
C ASP A 73 10.11 9.93 -3.12
N ARG A 74 10.49 10.47 -4.30
CA ARG A 74 11.31 11.69 -4.37
C ARG A 74 10.60 12.91 -3.80
N THR A 75 9.30 13.06 -4.07
CA THR A 75 8.52 14.20 -3.56
C THR A 75 8.38 14.17 -2.04
N LEU A 76 8.18 12.99 -1.44
CA LEU A 76 7.99 12.86 0.01
C LEU A 76 9.28 12.98 0.84
N ARG A 77 10.45 12.97 0.18
CA ARG A 77 11.77 13.14 0.82
C ARG A 77 12.28 14.58 0.83
N GLN A 78 11.64 15.49 0.12
CA GLN A 78 11.96 16.92 0.12
C GLN A 78 11.32 17.61 1.32
#